data_AF-A0A848RNR1-F1
#
_entry.id   AF-A0A848RNR1-F1
#
_cell.length_a   1.000
_cell.length_b   1.000
_cell.length_c   1.000
_cell.angle_alpha   90.00
_cell.angle_beta   90.00
_cell.angle_gamma   90.00
#
_symmetry.space_group_name_H-M   'P 1'
#
loop_
_entity.id
_entity.type
_entity.pdbx_description
1 polymer ?
#
loop_
_entity_poly.entity_id
_entity_poly.type
_entity_poly.pdbx_seq_one_letter_code
_entity_poly.pdbx_strand_id
1 'polypeptide(L)' 'MDWFPHLALEGRHATYLEFPRGTHGHPADLDVAVVVVDTSDWRTSLERIRITGGQGTINVNSWAPDARRFAYVSYPGVDA' A
#
# COMPACT_ATOMS: atom_id res chain seq x y z
N MET A 1 -5.35 -5.50 -9.60
CA MET A 1 -4.75 -4.33 -10.26
C MET A 1 -4.11 -3.59 -9.14
N ASP A 2 -2.80 -3.41 -9.17
CA ASP A 2 -2.08 -2.86 -8.02
C ASP A 2 -1.76 -1.40 -8.31
N TRP A 3 -1.96 -0.54 -7.31
CA TRP A 3 -1.68 0.88 -7.46
C TRP A 3 -0.17 1.10 -7.51
N PHE A 4 0.29 2.06 -8.32
CA PHE A 4 1.70 2.37 -8.51
C PHE A 4 2.49 2.40 -7.19
N PRO A 5 3.66 1.73 -7.14
CA PRO A 5 4.44 1.67 -5.92
C PRO A 5 5.10 3.00 -5.60
N HIS A 6 5.19 3.32 -4.32
CA HIS A 6 5.98 4.42 -3.78
C HIS A 6 7.28 3.89 -3.20
N LEU A 7 8.40 4.34 -3.75
CA LEU A 7 9.73 4.01 -3.27
C LEU A 7 10.08 4.84 -2.04
N ALA A 8 10.72 4.21 -1.07
CA ALA A 8 11.45 4.92 -0.03
C ALA A 8 12.67 5.64 -0.65
N LEU A 9 13.22 6.67 0.01
CA LEU A 9 14.25 7.55 -0.58
C LEU A 9 15.54 6.83 -0.97
N GLU A 10 15.91 5.79 -0.24
CA GLU A 10 17.04 4.91 -0.51
C GLU A 10 16.80 3.97 -1.68
N GLY A 11 15.55 3.85 -2.17
CA GLY A 11 15.18 3.07 -3.34
C GLY A 11 15.17 1.54 -3.15
N ARG A 12 15.46 1.07 -1.93
CA ARG A 12 15.45 -0.37 -1.59
C ARG A 12 14.06 -0.88 -1.21
N HIS A 13 13.26 -0.07 -0.51
CA HIS A 13 11.90 -0.48 -0.13
C HIS A 13 10.87 0.21 -1.01
N ALA A 14 9.76 -0.48 -1.24
CA ALA A 14 8.58 0.07 -1.88
C ALA A 14 7.32 -0.31 -1.13
N THR A 15 6.31 0.56 -1.19
CA THR A 15 4.94 0.27 -0.76
C THR A 15 3.97 0.36 -1.93
N TYR A 16 2.99 -0.53 -2.00
CA TYR A 16 1.91 -0.46 -2.99
C TYR A 16 0.57 -0.94 -2.40
N LEU A 17 -0.53 -0.63 -3.10
CA LEU A 17 -1.85 -1.19 -2.75
C LEU A 17 -2.16 -2.39 -3.62
N GLU A 18 -2.46 -3.50 -2.95
CA GLU A 18 -3.02 -4.70 -3.54
C GLU A 18 -4.53 -4.66 -3.39
N PHE A 19 -5.24 -4.58 -4.52
CA PHE A 19 -6.69 -4.63 -4.57
C PHE A 19 -7.21 -6.05 -4.73
N PRO A 20 -8.46 -6.34 -4.31
CA PRO A 20 -9.13 -7.58 -4.64
C PRO A 20 -9.06 -7.93 -6.13
N ARG A 21 -8.99 -9.23 -6.42
CA ARG A 21 -8.94 -9.71 -7.81
C ARG A 21 -10.22 -9.29 -8.55
N GLY A 22 -10.04 -8.69 -9.73
CA GLY A 22 -11.15 -8.22 -10.56
C GLY A 22 -11.62 -6.79 -10.23
N THR A 23 -10.97 -6.09 -9.30
CA THR A 23 -11.23 -4.66 -9.11
C THR A 23 -10.87 -3.87 -10.37
N HIS A 24 -11.81 -3.03 -10.81
CA HIS A 24 -11.64 -2.12 -11.95
C HIS A 24 -11.27 -0.73 -11.45
N GLY A 25 -10.20 -0.17 -12.03
CA GLY A 25 -9.66 1.10 -11.57
C GLY A 25 -9.17 0.99 -10.13
N HIS A 26 -9.36 2.07 -9.37
CA HIS A 26 -8.89 2.16 -7.99
C HIS A 26 -9.97 2.81 -7.12
N PRO A 27 -11.00 2.07 -6.69
CA PRO A 27 -12.06 2.63 -5.85
C PRO A 27 -11.61 2.79 -4.39
N ALA A 28 -12.40 3.52 -3.60
CA ALA A 28 -12.32 3.57 -2.15
C ALA A 28 -13.13 2.41 -1.52
N ASP A 29 -13.08 2.30 -0.19
CA ASP A 29 -13.95 1.44 0.64
C ASP A 29 -13.92 -0.06 0.30
N LEU A 30 -12.75 -0.58 -0.04
CA LEU A 30 -12.52 -2.01 -0.27
C LEU A 30 -11.58 -2.61 0.78
N ASP A 31 -11.67 -3.93 0.95
CA ASP A 31 -10.66 -4.72 1.67
C ASP A 31 -9.40 -4.84 0.81
N VAL A 32 -8.45 -3.93 1.04
CA VAL A 32 -7.16 -3.87 0.33
C VAL A 32 -6.03 -4.31 1.26
N ALA A 33 -4.85 -4.55 0.68
CA ALA A 33 -3.63 -4.66 1.47
C ALA A 33 -2.63 -3.57 1.09
N VAL A 34 -2.02 -2.95 2.09
CA VAL A 34 -0.77 -2.20 1.91
C VAL A 34 0.37 -3.21 1.98
N VAL A 35 1.13 -3.34 0.90
CA VAL A 35 2.20 -4.32 0.77
C VAL A 35 3.54 -3.61 0.74
N VAL A 36 4.50 -4.11 1.53
CA VAL A 36 5.91 -3.66 1.51
C VAL A 36 6.76 -4.73 0.84
N VAL A 37 7.69 -4.32 -0.01
CA VAL A 37 8.64 -5.21 -0.70
C VAL A 37 10.05 -4.64 -0.70
N ASP A 38 11.04 -5.52 -0.87
CA ASP A 38 12.37 -5.14 -1.31
C ASP A 38 12.33 -5.00 -2.85
N THR A 39 12.92 -3.93 -3.40
CA THR A 39 12.88 -3.65 -4.84
C THR A 39 13.68 -4.66 -5.66
N SER A 40 14.55 -5.45 -5.03
CA SER A 40 15.23 -6.59 -5.65
C SER A 40 14.37 -7.86 -5.74
N ASP A 41 13.30 -7.98 -4.94
CA ASP A 41 12.37 -9.11 -4.97
C ASP A 41 10.92 -8.69 -4.68
N TRP A 42 10.23 -8.29 -5.74
CA TRP A 42 8.81 -7.91 -5.71
C TRP A 42 7.86 -9.08 -5.46
N ARG A 43 8.33 -10.34 -5.55
CA ARG A 43 7.47 -11.52 -5.35
C ARG A 43 7.29 -11.86 -3.88
N THR A 44 8.22 -11.44 -3.03
CA THR A 44 8.19 -11.71 -1.60
C THR A 44 7.84 -10.44 -0.84
N SER A 45 6.62 -10.38 -0.29
CA SER A 45 6.23 -9.28 0.58
C SER A 45 7.03 -9.34 1.88
N LEU A 46 7.69 -8.24 2.23
CA LEU A 46 8.28 -8.04 3.56
C LEU A 46 7.20 -7.86 4.62
N GLU A 47 6.11 -7.16 4.27
CA GLU A 47 4.95 -6.93 5.14
C GLU A 47 3.68 -6.85 4.29
N ARG A 48 2.55 -7.29 4.84
CA ARG A 48 1.22 -7.15 4.21
C ARG A 48 0.18 -6.80 5.26
N ILE A 49 -0.32 -5.56 5.20
CA ILE A 49 -1.27 -5.00 6.17
C ILE A 49 -2.65 -4.91 5.51
N ARG A 50 -3.62 -5.71 5.98
CA ARG A 50 -5.00 -5.69 5.47
C ARG A 50 -5.82 -4.60 6.18
N ILE A 51 -6.52 -3.79 5.39
CA ILE A 51 -7.33 -2.67 5.87
C ILE A 51 -8.55 -2.45 4.98
N THR A 52 -9.57 -1.79 5.50
CA THR A 52 -10.59 -1.12 4.68
C THR A 52 -9.98 0.18 4.14
N GLY A 53 -9.95 0.35 2.82
CA GLY A 53 -9.22 1.46 2.19
C GLY A 53 -9.38 1.48 0.67
N GLY A 54 -8.34 1.95 -0.03
CA GLY A 54 -8.31 2.04 -1.49
C GLY A 54 -7.82 3.40 -1.96
N GLN A 55 -8.57 4.04 -2.86
CA GLN A 55 -8.27 5.43 -3.25
C GLN A 55 -8.32 6.36 -2.05
N GLY A 56 -7.18 6.94 -1.70
CA GLY A 56 -6.93 7.81 -0.55
C GLY A 56 -5.91 7.22 0.44
N THR A 57 -5.70 5.90 0.43
CA THR A 57 -4.83 5.22 1.40
C THR A 57 -3.34 5.59 1.28
N ILE A 58 -2.79 5.59 0.05
CA ILE A 58 -1.38 5.99 -0.24
C ILE A 58 -1.26 6.67 -1.62
N ASN A 59 -2.05 7.71 -1.90
CA ASN A 59 -2.07 8.34 -3.24
C ASN A 59 -0.75 9.00 -3.62
N VAL A 60 -0.02 9.48 -2.62
CA VAL A 60 1.30 10.10 -2.77
C VAL A 60 2.30 9.35 -1.90
N ASN A 61 3.57 9.49 -2.24
CA ASN A 61 4.65 8.90 -1.45
C ASN A 61 4.59 9.42 -0.01
N SER A 62 4.53 8.50 0.94
CA SER A 62 4.35 8.74 2.37
C SER A 62 5.45 8.11 3.23
N TRP A 63 6.57 7.73 2.61
CA TRP A 63 7.75 7.24 3.33
C TRP A 63 8.40 8.37 4.14
N ALA A 64 8.84 8.04 5.35
CA ALA A 64 9.71 8.91 6.13
C ALA A 64 11.06 9.05 5.41
N PRO A 65 11.75 10.20 5.53
CA PRO A 65 13.04 10.41 4.87
C PRO A 65 14.14 9.42 5.29
N ASP A 66 14.01 8.82 6.48
CA ASP A 66 14.94 7.80 6.99
C ASP A 66 14.58 6.37 6.53
N ALA A 67 13.51 6.21 5.75
CA ALA A 67 13.00 4.95 5.22
C ALA A 67 12.57 3.91 6.25
N ARG A 68 12.49 4.28 7.53
CA ARG A 68 12.15 3.31 8.58
C ARG A 68 10.66 3.13 8.77
N ARG A 69 9.86 4.05 8.24
CA ARG A 69 8.41 4.13 8.43
C ARG A 69 7.76 4.73 7.20
N PHE A 70 6.49 4.43 7.00
CA PHE A 70 5.63 5.13 6.06
C PHE A 70 4.26 5.36 6.71
N ALA A 71 3.52 6.35 6.21
CA ALA A 71 2.14 6.60 6.64
C ALA A 71 1.15 6.00 5.63
N TYR A 72 -0.01 5.57 6.10
CA TYR A 72 -1.14 5.17 5.27
C TYR A 72 -2.44 5.50 5.98
N VAL A 73 -3.55 5.58 5.23
CA VAL A 73 -4.89 5.81 5.79
C VAL A 73 -5.72 4.54 5.69
N SER A 74 -6.15 4.03 6.86
CA SER A 74 -7.23 3.05 6.95
C SER A 74 -8.55 3.79 7.17
N TYR A 75 -9.59 3.32 6.51
CA TYR A 75 -10.95 3.81 6.74
C TYR A 75 -11.54 3.12 7.96
N PRO A 76 -12.59 3.69 8.58
CA PRO A 76 -13.37 3.00 9.58
C PRO A 76 -13.84 1.66 9.01
N GLY A 77 -13.70 0.59 9.78
CA GLY A 77 -14.32 -0.68 9.42
C GLY A 77 -15.84 -0.52 9.37
N VAL A 78 -16.51 -1.31 8.53
CA VAL A 78 -17.99 -1.30 8.46
C VAL A 78 -18.63 -1.84 9.76
N ASP A 79 -17.83 -2.37 10.68
CA ASP A 79 -18.25 -2.87 12.01
C ASP A 79 -17.51 -2.16 13.16
N ALA A 80 -17.68 -0.85 13.32
CA ALA A 80 -17.23 -0.09 14.49
C ALA A 80 -18.40 0.46 15.32
#